data_AF-A0A1W1Y2R5-F1
#
_entry.id   AF-A0A1W1Y2R5-F1
#
_cell.length_a   1.000
_cell.length_b   1.000
_cell.length_c   1.000
_cell.angle_alpha   90.00
_cell.angle_beta   90.00
_cell.angle_gamma   90.00
#
_symmetry.space_group_name_H-M   'P 1'
#
loop_
_entity.id
_entity.type
_entity.pdbx_description
1 polymer ?
#
loop_
_entity_poly.entity_id
_entity_poly.type
_entity_poly.pdbx_seq_one_letter_code
_entity_poly.pdbx_strand_id
1 'polypeptide(L)'
;MNREAQEIFDFIAKKTFSSLSDFDWKEANAVAKIITRYSEVEGDYKTDVAGKSFSYEVDDDVIASFKTLRDVMAKANDNEAWYTATIHITSDGEFKFSFDYDNFPDFEYKPSDDKIKEELEKYPRKQ
;
A
#
# COMPACT_ATOMS: atom_id res chain seq x y z
N MET A 1 -19.11 3.63 1.96
CA MET A 1 -17.64 3.78 2.04
C MET A 1 -17.31 4.64 3.24
N ASN A 2 -16.34 4.24 4.09
CA ASN A 2 -15.98 5.00 5.28
C ASN A 2 -15.29 6.32 4.88
N ARG A 3 -15.77 7.47 5.36
CA ARG A 3 -15.23 8.80 5.03
C ARG A 3 -13.74 8.92 5.38
N GLU A 4 -13.35 8.34 6.50
CA GLU A 4 -11.97 8.31 6.97
C GLU A 4 -11.04 7.57 5.98
N ALA A 5 -11.48 6.43 5.45
CA ALA A 5 -10.69 5.69 4.46
C ALA A 5 -10.52 6.49 3.15
N GLN A 6 -11.54 7.23 2.74
CA GLN A 6 -11.47 8.09 1.56
C GLN A 6 -10.44 9.20 1.73
N GLU A 7 -10.43 9.87 2.88
CA GLU A 7 -9.45 10.92 3.20
C GLU A 7 -8.02 10.38 3.18
N ILE A 8 -7.81 9.14 3.63
CA ILE A 8 -6.50 8.48 3.57
C ILE A 8 -6.11 8.11 2.13
N PHE A 9 -7.05 7.62 1.30
CA PHE A 9 -6.78 7.36 -0.13
C PHE A 9 -6.33 8.62 -0.85
N ASP A 10 -7.05 9.72 -0.66
CA ASP A 10 -6.73 11.01 -1.28
C ASP A 10 -5.39 11.56 -0.80
N PHE A 11 -5.05 11.38 0.48
CA PHE A 11 -3.77 11.79 1.04
C PHE A 11 -2.61 11.01 0.41
N ILE A 12 -2.69 9.67 0.37
CA ILE A 12 -1.68 8.80 -0.24
C ILE A 12 -1.49 9.19 -1.71
N ALA A 13 -2.58 9.30 -2.48
CA ALA A 13 -2.52 9.65 -3.89
C ALA A 13 -1.83 10.99 -4.14
N LYS A 14 -2.21 12.04 -3.39
CA LYS A 14 -1.60 13.38 -3.53
C LYS A 14 -0.13 13.39 -3.17
N LYS A 15 0.26 12.69 -2.10
CA LYS A 15 1.65 12.61 -1.67
C LYS A 15 2.50 11.84 -2.68
N THR A 16 2.05 10.66 -3.11
CA THR A 16 2.73 9.89 -4.16
C THR A 16 2.89 10.70 -5.45
N PHE A 17 1.85 11.41 -5.89
CA PHE A 17 1.93 12.28 -7.07
C PHE A 17 2.98 13.38 -6.89
N SER A 18 2.98 14.04 -5.72
CA SER A 18 3.87 15.16 -5.43
C SER A 18 5.32 14.73 -5.26
N SER A 19 5.58 13.54 -4.72
CA SER A 19 6.93 12.97 -4.61
C SER A 19 7.58 12.75 -5.98
N LEU A 20 6.77 12.69 -7.04
CA LEU A 20 7.23 12.45 -8.40
C LEU A 20 7.24 13.71 -9.28
N SER A 21 6.99 14.90 -8.72
CA SER A 21 6.83 16.14 -9.50
C SER A 21 8.07 16.56 -10.29
N ASP A 22 9.26 16.13 -9.86
CA ASP A 22 10.53 16.43 -10.53
C ASP A 22 10.87 15.44 -11.66
N PHE A 23 10.05 14.41 -11.86
CA PHE A 23 10.28 13.37 -12.88
C PHE A 23 9.26 13.46 -14.01
N ASP A 24 9.67 13.10 -15.22
CA ASP A 24 8.77 12.96 -16.37
C ASP A 24 8.18 11.54 -16.38
N TRP A 25 7.17 11.32 -15.53
CA TRP A 25 6.53 10.01 -15.34
C TRP A 25 5.14 9.97 -16.01
N LYS A 26 4.67 8.75 -16.30
CA LYS A 26 3.34 8.45 -16.87
C LYS A 26 2.48 7.63 -15.94
N GLU A 27 3.10 6.65 -15.30
CA GLU A 27 2.45 5.76 -14.34
C GLU A 27 3.37 5.60 -13.13
N ALA A 28 2.79 5.55 -11.95
CA ALA A 28 3.50 5.25 -10.72
C ALA A 28 2.70 4.32 -9.83
N ASN A 29 3.43 3.54 -9.03
CA ASN A 29 2.88 2.62 -8.07
C ASN A 29 3.50 2.88 -6.71
N ALA A 30 2.71 2.66 -5.66
CA ALA A 30 3.25 2.36 -4.33
C ALA A 30 2.61 1.07 -3.83
N VAL A 31 3.45 0.10 -3.47
CA VAL A 31 3.03 -1.22 -2.99
C VAL A 31 3.40 -1.33 -1.53
N ALA A 32 2.38 -1.38 -0.67
CA ALA A 32 2.55 -1.62 0.75
C ALA A 32 2.25 -3.08 1.09
N LYS A 33 3.25 -3.79 1.62
CA LYS A 33 3.14 -5.13 2.19
C LYS A 33 3.13 -4.99 3.71
N ILE A 34 2.07 -5.38 4.39
CA ILE A 34 1.93 -5.13 5.84
C ILE A 34 1.37 -6.36 6.55
N ILE A 35 2.03 -6.71 7.65
CA ILE A 35 1.52 -7.53 8.76
C ILE A 35 1.74 -6.77 10.09
N THR A 36 1.16 -7.26 11.18
CA THR A 36 1.07 -6.57 12.48
C THR A 36 2.39 -6.01 13.00
N ARG A 37 3.51 -6.74 12.82
CA ARG A 37 4.84 -6.37 13.31
C ARG A 37 5.85 -6.10 12.20
N TYR A 38 5.40 -6.00 10.95
CA TYR A 38 6.31 -5.89 9.82
C TYR A 38 5.64 -5.19 8.63
N SER A 39 6.34 -4.24 8.02
CA SER A 39 5.84 -3.52 6.85
C SER A 39 6.99 -3.20 5.92
N GLU A 40 6.77 -3.41 4.62
CA GLU A 40 7.63 -2.97 3.53
C GLU A 40 6.77 -2.13 2.59
N VAL A 41 7.29 -0.99 2.13
CA VAL A 41 6.59 -0.16 1.16
C VAL A 41 7.59 0.21 0.07
N GLU A 42 7.23 -0.11 -1.16
CA GLU A 42 8.08 0.06 -2.33
C GLU A 42 7.37 0.97 -3.33
N GLY A 43 8.13 1.86 -3.96
CA GLY A 43 7.63 2.77 -4.97
C GLY A 43 8.33 2.54 -6.31
N ASP A 44 7.57 2.41 -7.39
CA ASP A 44 8.09 2.43 -8.75
C ASP A 44 7.32 3.39 -9.65
N TYR A 45 8.01 3.96 -10.64
CA TYR A 45 7.38 4.77 -11.68
C TYR A 45 7.94 4.43 -13.06
N LYS A 46 7.16 4.74 -14.10
CA LYS A 46 7.53 4.59 -15.51
C LYS A 46 7.45 5.93 -16.22
N THR A 47 8.37 6.18 -17.14
CA THR A 47 8.41 7.39 -17.98
C THR A 47 7.66 7.23 -19.31
N ASP A 48 7.32 6.00 -19.68
CA ASP A 48 6.53 5.65 -20.87
C ASP A 48 5.79 4.32 -20.63
N VAL A 49 4.71 4.06 -21.36
CA VAL A 49 3.90 2.83 -21.24
C VAL A 49 4.71 1.57 -21.59
N ALA A 50 5.68 1.67 -22.51
CA ALA A 50 6.63 0.61 -22.83
C ALA A 50 7.91 0.65 -21.97
N GLY A 51 7.99 1.65 -21.08
CA GLY A 51 9.22 2.08 -20.42
C GLY A 51 9.73 1.18 -19.31
N LYS A 52 11.01 1.38 -18.99
CA LYS A 52 11.70 0.82 -17.83
C LYS A 52 11.08 1.39 -16.56
N SER A 53 10.85 0.54 -15.56
CA SER A 53 10.46 0.97 -14.21
C SER A 53 11.68 1.50 -13.44
N PHE A 54 11.48 2.59 -12.70
CA PHE A 54 12.46 3.20 -11.82
C PHE A 54 11.91 3.21 -10.40
N SER A 55 12.73 2.86 -9.42
CA SER A 55 12.34 2.93 -8.01
C SER A 55 12.42 4.37 -7.50
N TYR A 56 11.53 4.73 -6.58
CA TYR A 56 11.59 5.98 -5.83
C TYR A 56 11.40 5.72 -4.34
N GLU A 57 11.87 6.64 -3.51
CA GLU A 57 11.67 6.58 -2.07
C GLU A 57 10.24 7.01 -1.71
N VAL A 58 9.52 6.13 -1.03
CA VAL A 58 8.15 6.42 -0.59
C VAL A 58 8.20 7.25 0.69
N ASP A 59 7.49 8.38 0.68
CA ASP A 59 7.39 9.32 1.81
C ASP A 59 6.88 8.62 3.09
N ASP A 60 7.50 8.93 4.24
CA ASP A 60 7.14 8.32 5.53
C ASP A 60 5.67 8.55 5.90
N ASP A 61 5.07 9.68 5.52
CA ASP A 61 3.65 9.95 5.77
C ASP A 61 2.78 8.99 4.94
N VAL A 62 3.20 8.61 3.73
CA VAL A 62 2.51 7.62 2.89
C VAL A 62 2.59 6.24 3.56
N ILE A 63 3.76 5.86 4.06
CA ILE A 63 3.97 4.60 4.80
C ILE A 63 3.07 4.55 6.04
N ALA A 64 3.04 5.63 6.82
CA ALA A 64 2.15 5.74 7.99
C ALA A 64 0.68 5.66 7.60
N SER A 65 0.30 6.33 6.50
CA SER A 65 -1.08 6.34 5.99
C SER A 65 -1.55 4.96 5.55
N PHE A 66 -0.68 4.14 4.93
CA PHE A 66 -1.02 2.75 4.62
C PHE A 66 -1.31 1.92 5.87
N LYS A 67 -0.55 2.13 6.96
CA LYS A 67 -0.80 1.44 8.24
C LYS A 67 -2.14 1.85 8.83
N THR A 68 -2.42 3.16 8.87
CA THR A 68 -3.72 3.68 9.34
C THR A 68 -4.86 3.15 8.48
N LEU A 69 -4.71 3.17 7.16
CA LEU A 69 -5.70 2.66 6.21
C LEU A 69 -6.02 1.18 6.49
N ARG A 70 -4.99 0.37 6.75
CA ARG A 70 -5.16 -1.05 7.09
C ARG A 70 -6.05 -1.24 8.30
N ASP A 71 -5.79 -0.50 9.37
CA ASP A 71 -6.58 -0.57 10.61
C ASP A 71 -8.03 -0.09 10.41
N VAL A 72 -8.22 1.00 9.66
CA VAL A 72 -9.55 1.55 9.36
C VAL A 72 -10.38 0.58 8.53
N MET A 73 -9.78 -0.01 7.49
CA MET A 73 -10.46 -1.00 6.65
C MET A 73 -10.72 -2.31 7.39
N ALA A 74 -9.78 -2.78 8.21
CA ALA A 74 -9.97 -3.99 9.01
C ALA A 74 -11.16 -3.84 9.96
N LYS A 75 -11.27 -2.72 10.68
CA LYS A 75 -12.42 -2.44 11.57
C LYS A 75 -13.75 -2.45 10.82
N ALA A 76 -13.75 -2.03 9.55
CA ALA A 76 -14.95 -2.02 8.72
C ALA A 76 -15.28 -3.39 8.09
N ASN A 77 -14.32 -4.33 8.06
CA ASN A 77 -14.42 -5.62 7.38
C ASN A 77 -14.28 -6.79 8.37
N ASP A 78 -15.05 -6.79 9.46
CA ASP A 78 -15.03 -7.83 10.51
C ASP A 78 -13.63 -8.17 11.05
N ASN A 79 -12.77 -7.16 11.17
CA ASN A 79 -11.39 -7.31 11.63
C ASN A 79 -10.51 -8.18 10.69
N GLU A 80 -10.83 -8.19 9.40
CA GLU A 80 -10.00 -8.79 8.36
C GLU A 80 -9.20 -7.74 7.61
N ALA A 81 -7.88 -7.89 7.61
CA ALA A 81 -6.95 -6.88 7.12
C ALA A 81 -6.17 -7.36 5.88
N TRP A 82 -6.06 -6.53 4.86
CA TRP A 82 -5.35 -6.84 3.62
C TRP A 82 -3.85 -7.01 3.86
N TYR A 83 -3.19 -7.95 3.19
CA TYR A 83 -1.73 -8.10 3.23
C TYR A 83 -1.01 -7.09 2.35
N THR A 84 -1.54 -6.86 1.15
CA THR A 84 -0.95 -5.95 0.18
C THR A 84 -1.95 -4.89 -0.25
N ALA A 85 -1.52 -3.64 -0.24
CA ALA A 85 -2.23 -2.54 -0.87
C ALA A 85 -1.35 -1.94 -1.97
N THR A 86 -1.91 -1.77 -3.16
CA THR A 86 -1.26 -1.12 -4.27
C THR A 86 -2.07 0.10 -4.67
N ILE A 87 -1.44 1.27 -4.64
CA ILE A 87 -1.95 2.42 -5.39
C ILE A 87 -1.25 2.44 -6.74
N HIS A 88 -2.05 2.54 -7.80
CA HIS A 88 -1.61 2.91 -9.14
C HIS A 88 -2.11 4.31 -9.42
N ILE A 89 -1.24 5.19 -9.91
CA ILE A 89 -1.57 6.57 -10.26
C ILE A 89 -0.98 6.90 -11.64
N THR A 90 -1.72 7.69 -12.41
CA THR A 90 -1.30 8.16 -13.73
C THR A 90 -0.98 9.65 -13.69
N SER A 91 -0.16 10.11 -14.64
CA SER A 91 0.27 11.51 -14.72
C SER A 91 -0.87 12.51 -14.96
N ASP A 92 -2.02 12.03 -15.43
CA ASP A 92 -3.27 12.82 -15.59
C ASP A 92 -4.07 12.95 -14.27
N GLY A 93 -3.64 12.28 -13.20
CA GLY A 93 -4.22 12.37 -11.87
C GLY A 93 -5.27 11.32 -11.56
N GLU A 94 -5.58 10.40 -12.48
CA GLU A 94 -6.37 9.21 -12.14
C GLU A 94 -5.57 8.29 -11.21
N PHE A 95 -6.23 7.75 -10.18
CA PHE A 95 -5.62 6.76 -9.29
C PHE A 95 -6.60 5.65 -8.94
N LYS A 96 -6.04 4.48 -8.64
CA LYS A 96 -6.79 3.30 -8.25
C LYS A 96 -6.05 2.55 -7.14
N PHE A 97 -6.82 2.11 -6.14
CA PHE A 97 -6.34 1.19 -5.13
C PHE A 97 -6.75 -0.25 -5.45
N SER A 98 -5.83 -1.17 -5.19
CA SER A 98 -6.07 -2.62 -5.22
C SER A 98 -5.58 -3.22 -3.91
N PHE A 99 -6.31 -4.22 -3.40
CA PHE A 99 -6.01 -4.84 -2.11
C PHE A 99 -5.99 -6.36 -2.28
N ASP A 100 -4.99 -6.99 -1.68
CA ASP A 100 -4.87 -8.44 -1.59
C ASP A 100 -5.03 -8.86 -0.12
N TYR A 101 -6.03 -9.70 0.15
CA TYR A 101 -6.34 -10.21 1.49
C TYR A 101 -5.92 -11.68 1.69
N ASP A 102 -5.67 -12.38 0.59
CA ASP A 102 -5.58 -13.84 0.55
C ASP A 102 -4.13 -14.31 0.46
N ASN A 103 -3.31 -13.58 -0.30
CA ASN A 103 -1.94 -13.95 -0.58
C ASN A 103 -1.00 -13.30 0.42
N PHE A 104 -0.28 -14.14 1.17
CA PHE A 104 0.78 -13.67 2.04
C PHE A 104 1.87 -12.99 1.18
N PRO A 105 2.33 -11.78 1.53
CA PRO A 105 3.18 -11.01 0.64
C PRO A 105 4.61 -11.56 0.66
N ASP A 106 5.26 -11.48 -0.49
CA ASP A 106 6.68 -11.81 -0.63
C ASP A 106 7.51 -10.61 -0.13
N PHE A 107 7.83 -10.66 1.17
CA PHE A 107 8.69 -9.68 1.82
C PHE A 107 10.16 -9.90 1.42
N GLU A 108 10.92 -8.83 1.26
CA GLU A 108 12.36 -8.90 1.00
C GLU A 108 13.08 -9.69 2.10
N TYR A 109 12.69 -9.46 3.36
CA TYR A 109 13.10 -10.31 4.47
C TYR A 109 11.90 -11.03 5.06
N LYS A 110 11.89 -12.36 4.91
CA LYS A 110 10.83 -13.21 5.44
C LYS A 110 10.61 -12.95 6.94
N PRO A 111 9.39 -12.57 7.36
CA PRO A 111 9.05 -12.45 8.77
C PRO A 111 9.21 -13.79 9.50
N SER A 112 9.56 -13.73 10.77
CA SER A 112 9.59 -14.93 11.63
C SER A 112 8.18 -15.48 11.85
N ASP A 113 8.09 -16.79 12.11
CA ASP A 113 6.81 -17.47 12.33
C ASP A 113 6.00 -16.85 13.50
N ASP A 114 6.66 -16.38 14.56
CA ASP A 114 5.99 -15.65 15.65
C ASP A 114 5.27 -14.38 15.18
N LYS A 115 5.86 -13.61 14.24
CA LYS A 115 5.23 -12.40 13.70
C LYS A 115 4.02 -12.74 12.82
N ILE A 116 4.09 -13.85 12.10
CA ILE A 116 2.98 -14.35 11.29
C ILE A 116 1.85 -14.84 12.20
N LYS A 117 2.20 -15.52 13.29
CA LYS A 117 1.22 -15.95 14.29
C LYS A 117 0.52 -14.77 14.95
N GLU A 118 1.27 -13.75 15.39
CA GLU A 118 0.69 -12.51 15.93
C GLU A 118 -0.28 -11.84 14.94
N GLU A 119 0.04 -11.84 13.63
CA GLU A 119 -0.85 -11.32 12.60
C GLU A 119 -2.17 -12.09 12.53
N LEU A 120 -2.13 -13.42 12.57
CA LEU A 120 -3.33 -14.26 12.50
C LEU A 120 -4.16 -14.21 13.80
N GLU A 121 -3.51 -13.96 14.94
CA GLU A 121 -4.20 -13.74 16.22
C GLU A 121 -4.90 -12.37 16.23
N LYS A 122 -4.26 -11.32 15.67
CA LYS A 122 -4.84 -9.98 15.60
C LYS A 122 -5.89 -9.83 14.50
N TYR A 123 -5.64 -10.41 13.33
CA TYR A 123 -6.48 -10.34 12.13
C TYR A 123 -6.78 -11.76 11.62
N PRO A 124 -7.77 -12.45 12.23
CA PRO A 124 -8.12 -13.81 11.84
C PRO A 124 -8.68 -13.86 10.42
N ARG A 125 -8.24 -14.86 9.65
CA ARG A 125 -8.72 -15.11 8.28
C ARG A 125 -10.02 -15.90 8.34
N LYS A 126 -11.05 -15.45 7.63
CA LYS A 126 -12.30 -16.23 7.47
C LYS A 126 -11.98 -17.42 6.55
N GLN A 127 -11.93 -18.62 7.13
CA GLN A 127 -11.80 -19.88 6.39
C GLN A 127 -13.12 -20.29 5.74
#